data_AF-A9FTS4-F1
#
_entry.id   AF-A9FTS4-F1
#
_cell.length_a   1.000
_cell.length_b   1.000
_cell.length_c   1.000
_cell.angle_alpha   90.00
_cell.angle_beta   90.00
_cell.angle_gamma   90.00
#
_symmetry.space_group_name_H-M   'P 1'
#
loop_
_entity.id
_entity.type
_entity.pdbx_description
1 polymer ?
#
loop_
_entity_poly.entity_id
_entity_poly.type
_entity_poly.pdbx_seq_one_letter_code
_entity_poly.pdbx_strand_id
1 'polypeptide(L)'
;MSDEIDAVRYAGKWRLHFEKKADHNKAEALICFTAVVACTLVAPVFVMLGEGFWLSKLAPSLLSLLAAGMTTWLQLRKPQQLWALYRTCQRRIEDLQAAHSFGFAGFERAADRDRLLAKRVAEIVMFSHEQWVPLVPSPENIGALTESRLRRAPDAEDGNA
;
A
#
# COMPACT_ATOMS: atom_id res chain seq x y z
N MET A 1 43.84 4.74 0.74
CA MET A 1 42.71 4.12 1.47
C MET A 1 41.47 4.52 0.69
N SER A 2 41.16 3.77 -0.36
CA SER A 2 40.00 4.05 -1.22
C SER A 2 38.75 3.97 -0.37
N ASP A 3 37.89 4.97 -0.48
CA ASP A 3 36.53 4.97 0.05
C ASP A 3 35.77 3.86 -0.70
N GLU A 4 35.95 2.62 -0.25
CA GLU A 4 35.39 1.43 -0.85
C GLU A 4 33.87 1.55 -0.72
N ILE A 5 33.18 1.61 -1.86
CA ILE A 5 31.73 1.65 -1.90
C ILE A 5 31.25 0.34 -1.26
N ASP A 6 30.91 0.40 0.03
CA ASP A 6 30.40 -0.73 0.79
C ASP A 6 29.00 -1.10 0.26
N ALA A 7 28.99 -1.94 -0.78
CA ALA A 7 27.79 -2.36 -1.49
C ALA A 7 26.81 -3.10 -0.56
N VAL A 8 27.35 -3.80 0.45
CA VAL A 8 26.56 -4.48 1.48
C VAL A 8 25.84 -3.46 2.37
N ARG A 9 26.51 -2.38 2.78
CA ARG A 9 25.88 -1.27 3.51
C ARG A 9 24.86 -0.53 2.65
N TYR A 10 25.16 -0.30 1.37
CA TYR A 10 24.20 0.29 0.43
C TYR A 10 22.92 -0.57 0.30
N ALA A 11 23.08 -1.88 0.13
CA ALA A 11 21.98 -2.85 0.12
C ALA A 11 21.20 -2.83 1.45
N GLY A 12 21.90 -2.84 2.58
CA GLY A 12 21.31 -2.80 3.92
C GLY A 12 20.48 -1.54 4.17
N LYS A 13 20.96 -0.37 3.72
CA LYS A 13 20.21 0.89 3.79
C LYS A 13 18.87 0.79 3.06
N TRP A 14 18.86 0.27 1.84
CA TRP A 14 17.64 0.13 1.05
C TRP A 14 16.71 -0.96 1.58
N ARG A 15 17.24 -2.07 2.10
CA ARG A 15 16.47 -3.10 2.80
C ARG A 15 15.67 -2.49 3.96
N LEU A 16 16.34 -1.75 4.85
CA LEU A 16 15.71 -1.09 6.00
C LEU A 16 14.70 -0.01 5.58
N HIS A 17 15.00 0.72 4.51
CA HIS A 17 14.07 1.71 3.95
C HIS A 17 12.76 1.06 3.47
N PHE A 18 12.85 -0.03 2.72
CA PHE A 18 11.67 -0.75 2.26
C PHE A 18 10.91 -1.45 3.37
N GLU A 19 11.61 -2.02 4.36
CA GLU A 19 11.02 -2.58 5.57
C GLU A 19 10.18 -1.54 6.31
N LYS A 20 10.77 -0.38 6.64
CA LYS A 20 10.06 0.72 7.32
C LYS A 20 8.84 1.21 6.55
N LYS A 21 8.95 1.35 5.23
CA LYS A 21 7.82 1.73 4.38
C LYS A 21 6.73 0.66 4.37
N ALA A 22 7.09 -0.62 4.24
CA ALA A 22 6.12 -1.71 4.27
C ALA A 22 5.35 -1.73 5.59
N ASP A 23 6.05 -1.64 6.73
CA ASP A 23 5.42 -1.67 8.06
C ASP A 23 4.45 -0.51 8.28
N HIS A 24 4.82 0.70 7.85
CA HIS A 24 3.94 1.85 7.91
C HIS A 24 2.65 1.63 7.07
N ASN A 25 2.78 1.09 5.86
CA ASN A 25 1.63 0.79 5.01
C ASN A 25 0.74 -0.31 5.60
N LYS A 26 1.34 -1.35 6.21
CA LYS A 26 0.60 -2.41 6.91
C LYS A 26 -0.19 -1.85 8.09
N ALA A 27 0.46 -1.05 8.94
CA ALA A 27 -0.17 -0.45 10.11
C ALA A 27 -1.36 0.42 9.70
N GLU A 28 -1.18 1.28 8.70
CA GLU A 28 -2.27 2.13 8.22
C GLU A 28 -3.44 1.32 7.66
N ALA A 29 -3.15 0.28 6.87
CA ALA A 29 -4.20 -0.55 6.32
C ALA A 29 -5.00 -1.26 7.42
N LEU A 30 -4.33 -1.79 8.44
CA LEU A 30 -4.98 -2.44 9.58
C LEU A 30 -5.79 -1.47 10.43
N ILE A 31 -5.25 -0.28 10.72
CA ILE A 31 -5.93 0.74 11.51
C ILE A 31 -7.21 1.19 10.80
N CYS A 32 -7.12 1.56 9.52
CA CYS A 32 -8.28 2.01 8.77
C CYS A 32 -9.32 0.89 8.61
N PHE A 33 -8.90 -0.33 8.31
CA PHE A 33 -9.82 -1.47 8.21
C PHE A 33 -10.52 -1.74 9.54
N THR A 34 -9.78 -1.76 10.65
CA THR A 34 -10.34 -1.95 11.99
C THR A 34 -11.31 -0.83 12.34
N ALA A 35 -10.99 0.43 12.02
CA ALA A 35 -11.88 1.56 12.25
C ALA A 35 -13.19 1.43 11.46
N VAL A 36 -13.13 1.02 10.19
CA VAL A 36 -14.33 0.79 9.36
C VAL A 36 -15.19 -0.32 9.97
N VAL A 37 -14.60 -1.46 10.33
CA VAL A 37 -15.33 -2.58 10.95
C VAL A 37 -15.95 -2.15 12.28
N ALA A 38 -15.20 -1.47 13.14
CA ALA A 38 -15.71 -0.99 14.43
C ALA A 38 -16.88 -0.01 14.24
N CYS A 39 -16.74 0.99 13.36
CA CYS A 39 -17.81 1.97 13.11
C CYS A 39 -19.07 1.31 12.54
N THR A 40 -18.91 0.37 11.60
CA THR A 40 -20.05 -0.32 10.97
C THR A 40 -20.78 -1.28 11.90
N LEU A 41 -20.08 -1.89 12.85
CA LEU A 41 -20.71 -2.75 13.86
C LEU A 41 -21.33 -1.96 15.01
N VAL A 42 -20.72 -0.85 15.43
CA VAL A 42 -21.19 -0.05 16.57
C VAL A 42 -22.35 0.88 16.19
N ALA A 43 -22.40 1.39 14.95
CA ALA A 43 -23.47 2.30 14.54
C ALA A 43 -24.89 1.70 14.68
N PRO A 44 -25.18 0.46 14.23
CA PRO A 44 -26.48 -0.17 14.45
C PRO A 44 -26.84 -0.33 15.93
N VAL A 45 -25.87 -0.57 16.81
CA VAL A 45 -26.11 -0.69 18.25
C VAL A 45 -26.66 0.63 18.82
N PHE A 46 -26.10 1.77 18.41
CA PHE A 46 -26.62 3.08 18.78
C PHE A 46 -28.02 3.35 18.22
N VAL A 47 -28.31 2.87 17.02
CA VAL A 47 -29.66 3.01 16.43
C VAL A 47 -30.68 2.16 17.18
N MET A 48 -30.33 0.93 17.57
CA MET A 48 -31.26 0.00 18.21
C MET A 48 -31.48 0.27 19.71
N LEU A 49 -30.43 0.66 20.43
CA LEU A 49 -30.45 0.77 21.90
C LEU A 49 -30.28 2.21 22.40
N GLY A 50 -29.99 3.16 21.52
CA GLY A 50 -29.79 4.55 21.89
C GLY A 50 -31.09 5.28 22.13
N GLU A 51 -31.20 5.96 23.27
CA GLU A 51 -32.31 6.87 23.56
C GLU A 51 -31.91 8.34 23.35
N GLY A 52 -32.86 9.16 22.91
CA GLY A 52 -32.64 10.59 22.67
C GLY A 52 -31.82 10.90 21.39
N PHE A 53 -31.79 12.18 21.01
CA PHE A 53 -31.23 12.62 19.73
C PHE A 53 -29.73 12.32 19.57
N TRP A 54 -28.94 12.52 20.64
CA TRP A 54 -27.48 12.39 20.59
C TRP A 54 -27.04 10.95 20.30
N LEU A 55 -27.57 9.98 21.04
CA LEU A 55 -27.22 8.56 20.93
C LEU A 55 -27.86 7.90 19.70
N SER A 56 -29.15 8.15 19.43
CA SER A 56 -29.86 7.46 18.34
C SER A 56 -29.60 8.02 16.94
N LYS A 57 -29.16 9.29 16.81
CA LYS A 57 -29.03 9.96 15.51
C LYS A 57 -27.64 10.50 15.26
N LEU A 58 -27.10 11.32 16.17
CA LEU A 58 -25.82 11.97 15.93
C LEU A 58 -24.65 10.98 15.94
N ALA A 59 -24.55 10.15 16.98
CA ALA A 59 -23.49 9.15 17.11
C ALA A 59 -23.40 8.19 15.89
N PRO A 60 -24.49 7.52 15.45
CA PRO A 60 -24.42 6.63 14.30
C PRO A 60 -24.13 7.36 12.98
N SER A 61 -24.54 8.62 12.83
CA SER A 61 -24.20 9.45 11.67
C SER A 61 -22.70 9.76 11.60
N LEU A 62 -22.10 10.13 12.73
CA LEU A 62 -20.66 10.38 12.83
C LEU A 62 -19.85 9.10 12.56
N LEU A 63 -20.27 7.97 13.13
CA LEU A 63 -19.63 6.67 12.86
C LEU A 63 -19.71 6.30 11.37
N SER A 64 -20.85 6.56 10.73
CA SER A 64 -21.03 6.32 9.29
C SER A 64 -20.12 7.20 8.44
N LEU A 65 -20.01 8.49 8.79
CA LEU A 65 -19.10 9.42 8.12
C LEU A 65 -17.64 9.00 8.28
N LEU A 66 -17.24 8.59 9.48
CA LEU A 66 -15.89 8.07 9.74
C LEU A 66 -15.60 6.80 8.94
N ALA A 67 -16.54 5.85 8.92
CA ALA A 67 -16.41 4.63 8.13
C ALA A 67 -16.26 4.93 6.63
N ALA A 68 -17.08 5.84 6.09
CA ALA A 68 -17.00 6.27 4.69
C ALA A 68 -15.67 6.99 4.37
N GLY A 69 -15.23 7.87 5.27
CA GLY A 69 -13.95 8.59 5.14
C GLY A 69 -12.75 7.64 5.15
N MET A 70 -12.71 6.70 6.09
CA MET A 70 -11.65 5.69 6.19
C MET A 70 -11.66 4.73 4.99
N THR A 71 -12.84 4.35 4.50
CA THR A 71 -12.98 3.51 3.31
C THR A 71 -12.46 4.24 2.07
N THR A 72 -12.85 5.50 1.88
CA THR A 72 -12.35 6.35 0.79
C THR A 72 -10.83 6.51 0.88
N TRP A 73 -10.29 6.72 2.08
CA TRP A 73 -8.85 6.83 2.31
C TRP A 73 -8.10 5.55 1.88
N LEU A 74 -8.60 4.37 2.29
CA LEU A 74 -8.04 3.08 1.88
C LEU A 74 -8.07 2.88 0.36
N GLN A 75 -9.18 3.27 -0.29
CA GLN A 75 -9.33 3.15 -1.75
C GLN A 75 -8.40 4.08 -2.52
N LEU A 76 -8.21 5.31 -2.00
CA LEU A 76 -7.36 6.31 -2.63
C LEU A 76 -5.89 5.92 -2.51
N ARG A 77 -5.41 5.67 -1.29
CA ARG A 77 -3.98 5.42 -1.03
C ARG A 77 -3.55 3.98 -1.37
N LYS A 78 -4.47 3.02 -1.34
CA LYS A 78 -4.21 1.59 -1.59
C LYS A 78 -3.02 1.04 -0.77
N PRO A 79 -3.00 1.23 0.57
CA PRO A 79 -1.86 0.88 1.41
C PRO A 79 -1.47 -0.61 1.34
N GLN A 80 -2.42 -1.50 1.06
CA GLN A 80 -2.14 -2.93 0.86
C GLN A 80 -1.24 -3.20 -0.35
N GLN A 81 -1.45 -2.46 -1.46
CA GLN A 81 -0.62 -2.59 -2.66
C GLN A 81 0.78 -2.02 -2.41
N LEU A 82 0.86 -0.89 -1.70
CA LEU A 82 2.13 -0.29 -1.30
C LEU A 82 2.92 -1.21 -0.35
N TRP A 83 2.25 -1.83 0.63
CA TRP A 83 2.86 -2.83 1.50
C TRP A 83 3.44 -3.99 0.69
N ALA A 84 2.66 -4.57 -0.23
CA ALA A 84 3.12 -5.69 -1.06
C ALA A 84 4.33 -5.30 -1.93
N LEU A 85 4.31 -4.11 -2.55
CA LEU A 85 5.42 -3.58 -3.35
C LEU A 85 6.70 -3.47 -2.53
N TYR A 86 6.65 -2.76 -1.40
CA TYR A 86 7.84 -2.53 -0.59
C TYR A 86 8.34 -3.81 0.08
N ARG A 87 7.44 -4.69 0.54
CA ARG A 87 7.83 -5.99 1.11
C ARG A 87 8.52 -6.87 0.07
N THR A 88 8.04 -6.86 -1.18
CA THR A 88 8.68 -7.58 -2.29
C THR A 88 10.07 -7.02 -2.59
N CYS A 89 10.23 -5.69 -2.65
CA CYS A 89 11.52 -5.06 -2.88
C CYS A 89 12.53 -5.39 -1.76
N GLN A 90 12.09 -5.36 -0.49
CA GLN A 90 12.91 -5.79 0.65
C GLN A 90 13.37 -7.24 0.47
N ARG A 91 12.45 -8.17 0.19
CA ARG A 91 12.78 -9.61 0.02
C ARG A 91 13.76 -9.85 -1.13
N ARG A 92 13.61 -9.12 -2.23
CA ARG A 92 14.55 -9.17 -3.36
C ARG A 92 15.96 -8.70 -2.96
N ILE A 93 16.07 -7.67 -2.11
CA ILE A 93 17.38 -7.22 -1.61
C ILE A 93 17.98 -8.25 -0.65
N GLU A 94 17.19 -8.85 0.25
CA GLU A 94 17.65 -9.92 1.15
C GLU A 94 18.21 -11.11 0.36
N ASP A 95 17.51 -11.52 -0.70
CA ASP A 95 17.96 -12.58 -1.61
C ASP A 95 19.27 -12.22 -2.32
N LEU A 96 19.41 -10.97 -2.79
CA LEU A 96 20.67 -10.50 -3.38
C LEU A 96 21.84 -10.46 -2.39
N GLN A 97 21.59 -10.08 -1.13
CA GLN A 97 22.63 -10.11 -0.10
C GLN A 97 23.08 -11.54 0.20
N ALA A 98 22.14 -12.49 0.24
CA ALA A 98 22.45 -13.91 0.38
C ALA A 98 23.25 -14.44 -0.83
N ALA A 99 22.81 -14.09 -2.05
CA ALA A 99 23.48 -14.47 -3.29
C ALA A 99 24.91 -13.92 -3.40
N HIS A 100 25.11 -12.69 -2.96
CA HIS A 100 26.44 -12.07 -2.86
C HIS A 100 27.32 -12.78 -1.83
N SER A 101 26.77 -13.05 -0.63
CA SER A 101 27.51 -13.64 0.50
C SER A 101 27.93 -15.08 0.24
N PHE A 102 27.03 -15.89 -0.32
CA PHE A 102 27.27 -17.31 -0.58
C PHE A 102 27.75 -17.59 -2.02
N GLY A 103 27.81 -16.57 -2.87
CA GLY A 103 28.32 -16.68 -4.23
C GLY A 103 27.46 -17.57 -5.12
N PHE A 104 26.19 -17.21 -5.32
CA PHE A 104 25.29 -17.86 -6.29
C PHE A 104 24.55 -16.80 -7.14
N ALA A 105 23.58 -17.20 -7.97
CA ALA A 105 22.78 -16.30 -8.82
C ALA A 105 23.62 -15.30 -9.66
N GLY A 106 24.76 -15.77 -10.18
CA GLY A 106 25.68 -15.01 -11.02
C GLY A 106 26.79 -14.26 -10.27
N PHE A 107 26.80 -14.26 -8.93
CA PHE A 107 27.89 -13.67 -8.15
C PHE A 107 29.15 -14.55 -8.13
N GLU A 108 29.03 -15.86 -8.34
CA GLU A 108 30.15 -16.81 -8.33
C GLU A 108 31.25 -16.46 -9.35
N ARG A 109 30.87 -15.97 -10.54
CA ARG A 109 31.76 -15.63 -11.67
C ARG A 109 31.93 -14.12 -11.89
N ALA A 110 31.37 -13.28 -11.01
CA ALA A 110 31.43 -11.84 -11.18
C ALA A 110 32.85 -11.34 -10.90
N ALA A 111 33.42 -10.58 -11.84
CA ALA A 111 34.73 -9.93 -11.67
C ALA A 111 34.74 -8.94 -10.50
N ASP A 112 33.59 -8.29 -10.26
CA ASP A 112 33.37 -7.37 -9.15
C ASP A 112 31.97 -7.62 -8.56
N ARG A 113 31.94 -8.36 -7.44
CA ARG A 113 30.71 -8.76 -6.76
C ARG A 113 30.00 -7.57 -6.12
N ASP A 114 30.74 -6.61 -5.60
CA ASP A 114 30.19 -5.44 -4.91
C ASP A 114 29.53 -4.49 -5.89
N ARG A 115 30.18 -4.21 -7.02
CA ARG A 115 29.58 -3.43 -8.10
C ARG A 115 28.35 -4.10 -8.68
N LEU A 116 28.36 -5.43 -8.83
CA LEU A 116 27.18 -6.18 -9.30
C LEU A 116 26.02 -6.08 -8.29
N LEU A 117 26.31 -6.19 -6.99
CA LEU A 117 25.30 -6.04 -5.93
C LEU A 117 24.70 -4.64 -5.96
N ALA A 118 25.54 -3.60 -5.95
CA ALA A 118 25.10 -2.21 -5.99
C ALA A 118 24.22 -1.93 -7.23
N LYS A 119 24.62 -2.44 -8.40
CA LYS A 119 23.83 -2.31 -9.63
C LYS A 119 22.44 -2.94 -9.50
N ARG A 120 22.35 -4.20 -9.04
CA ARG A 120 21.07 -4.91 -8.91
C ARG A 120 20.16 -4.28 -7.85
N VAL A 121 20.74 -3.76 -6.76
CA VAL A 121 19.97 -3.00 -5.76
C VAL A 121 19.41 -1.72 -6.39
N ALA A 122 20.21 -0.97 -7.17
CA ALA A 122 19.74 0.23 -7.86
C ALA A 122 18.59 -0.07 -8.85
N GLU A 123 18.66 -1.20 -9.55
CA GLU A 123 17.56 -1.67 -10.42
C GLU A 123 16.28 -1.93 -9.62
N ILE A 124 16.36 -2.52 -8.43
CA ILE A 124 15.19 -2.71 -7.54
C ILE A 124 14.63 -1.37 -7.07
N VAL A 125 15.50 -0.40 -6.75
CA VAL A 125 15.08 0.95 -6.34
C VAL A 125 14.32 1.64 -7.46
N MET A 126 14.84 1.60 -8.70
CA MET A 126 14.15 2.17 -9.86
C MET A 126 12.83 1.47 -10.14
N PHE A 127 12.82 0.14 -10.13
CA PHE A 127 11.60 -0.66 -10.23
C PHE A 127 10.55 -0.22 -9.19
N SER A 128 10.96 -0.04 -7.93
CA SER A 128 10.03 0.38 -6.87
C SER A 128 9.41 1.75 -7.14
N HIS A 129 10.16 2.66 -7.76
CA HIS A 129 9.66 3.98 -8.15
C HIS A 129 8.64 3.85 -9.29
N GLU A 130 8.99 3.11 -10.35
CA GLU A 130 8.12 2.88 -11.51
C GLU A 130 6.79 2.23 -11.11
N GLN A 131 6.81 1.27 -10.19
CA GLN A 131 5.61 0.62 -9.69
C GLN A 131 4.82 1.50 -8.70
N TRP A 132 5.47 2.43 -8.02
CA TRP A 132 4.82 3.34 -7.08
C TRP A 132 4.04 4.45 -7.80
N VAL A 133 4.60 5.01 -8.89
CA VAL A 133 3.98 6.12 -9.66
C VAL A 133 2.50 5.88 -10.01
N PRO A 134 2.08 4.74 -10.61
CA PRO A 134 0.68 4.51 -10.96
C PRO A 134 -0.24 4.31 -9.74
N LEU A 135 0.33 4.06 -8.56
CA LEU A 135 -0.43 3.95 -7.31
C LEU A 135 -0.68 5.31 -6.66
N VAL A 136 0.01 6.36 -7.10
CA VAL A 136 -0.21 7.72 -6.61
C VAL A 136 -1.59 8.19 -7.08
N PRO A 137 -2.43 8.68 -6.16
CA PRO A 137 -3.69 9.30 -6.55
C PRO A 137 -3.45 10.48 -7.48
N SER A 138 -4.03 10.45 -8.68
CA SER A 138 -4.08 11.61 -9.59
C SER A 138 -5.52 12.04 -9.83
N PRO A 139 -5.78 13.34 -10.10
CA PRO A 139 -7.12 13.81 -10.45
C PRO A 139 -7.72 13.06 -11.66
N GLU A 140 -6.90 12.67 -12.63
CA GLU A 140 -7.37 11.89 -13.78
C GLU A 140 -7.86 10.49 -13.37
N ASN A 141 -7.19 9.85 -12.40
CA ASN A 141 -7.58 8.55 -11.86
C ASN A 141 -8.87 8.60 -11.04
N ILE A 142 -9.23 9.78 -10.50
CA ILE A 142 -10.47 9.99 -9.73
C ILE A 142 -11.67 10.21 -10.67
N GLY A 143 -11.46 10.94 -11.78
CA GLY A 143 -12.50 11.18 -12.80
C GLY A 143 -12.97 9.90 -13.51
N ALA A 144 -12.04 9.02 -13.89
CA ALA A 144 -12.35 7.77 -14.60
C ALA A 144 -13.20 6.77 -13.78
N LEU A 145 -13.06 6.77 -12.44
CA LEU A 145 -13.90 5.97 -11.53
C LEU A 145 -15.35 6.48 -11.50
N THR A 146 -15.57 7.77 -11.72
CA THR A 146 -16.89 8.39 -11.75
C THR A 146 -17.58 8.15 -13.09
N GLU A 147 -16.84 8.31 -14.20
CA GLU A 147 -17.36 8.07 -15.56
C GLU A 147 -17.67 6.59 -15.84
N SER A 148 -16.82 5.66 -15.37
CA SER A 148 -17.07 4.22 -15.53
C SER A 148 -18.30 3.72 -14.75
N ARG A 149 -18.65 4.39 -13.65
CA ARG A 149 -19.87 4.12 -12.87
C ARG A 149 -21.11 4.69 -13.56
N LEU A 150 -21.01 5.87 -14.16
CA LEU A 150 -22.08 6.50 -14.95
C LEU A 150 -22.37 5.74 -16.25
N ARG A 151 -21.34 5.21 -16.93
CA ARG A 151 -21.51 4.39 -18.14
C ARG A 151 -22.18 3.03 -17.91
N ARG A 152 -22.23 2.53 -16.67
CA ARG A 152 -22.94 1.28 -16.32
C ARG A 152 -24.39 1.50 -15.87
N ALA A 153 -24.85 2.75 -15.81
CA ALA A 153 -26.20 3.10 -15.37
C ALA A 153 -27.00 3.81 -16.48
N PRO A 154 -27.15 3.15 -17.64
CA PRO A 154 -28.47 3.06 -18.26
C PRO A 154 -28.76 1.60 -18.61
N ASP A 155 -30.00 1.15 -18.35
CA ASP A 155 -30.68 -0.07 -18.87
C ASP A 155 -31.58 -0.76 -17.83
N ALA A 156 -31.72 -0.22 -16.61
CA ALA A 156 -32.58 -0.79 -15.57
C ALA A 156 -33.92 -0.06 -15.38
N GLU A 157 -34.51 0.53 -16.41
CA GLU A 157 -35.92 0.95 -16.42
C GLU A 157 -36.46 0.93 -17.86
N ASP A 158 -36.79 -0.25 -18.39
CA ASP A 158 -37.78 -0.41 -19.46
C ASP A 158 -38.22 -1.89 -19.51
N GLY A 159 -39.36 -2.20 -18.90
CA GLY A 159 -39.97 -3.53 -19.05
C GLY A 159 -40.90 -3.98 -17.92
N ASN A 160 -42.07 -3.37 -17.80
CA ASN A 160 -43.36 -4.05 -18.01
C ASN A 160 -44.51 -3.12 -17.61
N ALA A 161 -45.16 -2.56 -18.63
CA ALA A 161 -46.58 -2.22 -18.59
C ALA A 161 -47.41 -3.49 -18.84
#